data_AF-A0A5D2MC02-F1
#
_entry.id   AF-A0A5D2MC02-F1
#
_cell.length_a   1.000
_cell.length_b   1.000
_cell.length_c   1.000
_cell.angle_alpha   90.00
_cell.angle_beta   90.00
_cell.angle_gamma   90.00
#
_symmetry.space_group_name_H-M   'P 1'
#
loop_
_entity.id
_entity.type
_entity.pdbx_description
1 polymer ?
#
loop_
_entity_poly.entity_id
_entity_poly.type
_entity_poly.pdbx_seq_one_letter_code
_entity_poly.pdbx_strand_id
1 'polypeptide(L)'
;MGECRMQKMLAFLSLMLVTLPPIYGWGTDGHSIICKIAQTRLSEEAADAVKQLLPKWAEDDLGSVCSWADQVKFRYRWSSPLHFINTPETCSYQYKRDCKDEDGEAGRCVAGAINNYTSQLLTYNSAADKAEYNLTESLLFLVHFMGDIHQPLHVGFASDKGGNTIDVHWYKTKQVLHHVWDTNIIETAEERFYNSNVDGMVDAIQQNITNEWADQVKRWETCSLNKTACPDIYASEGIKAACDWAYKGVKEVCT
;
A
#
# COMPACT_ATOMS: atom_id res chain seq x y z
N MET A 1 19.50 -33.85 -41.78
CA MET A 1 19.07 -32.48 -41.41
C MET A 1 18.05 -32.48 -40.25
N GLY A 2 18.16 -33.42 -39.30
CA GLY A 2 17.16 -33.63 -38.24
C GLY A 2 17.59 -33.24 -36.82
N GLU A 3 18.84 -32.87 -36.58
CA GLU A 3 19.37 -32.78 -35.20
C GLU A 3 19.73 -31.36 -34.73
N CYS A 4 19.73 -30.35 -35.61
CA CYS A 4 20.10 -28.97 -35.23
C CYS A 4 18.89 -28.11 -34.76
N ARG A 5 17.66 -28.63 -34.86
CA ARG A 5 16.41 -27.87 -34.62
C ARG A 5 15.82 -28.08 -33.23
N MET A 6 16.18 -29.16 -32.54
CA MET A 6 15.61 -29.51 -31.23
C MET A 6 16.35 -28.86 -30.05
N GLN A 7 17.66 -28.63 -30.16
CA GLN A 7 18.45 -27.92 -29.15
C GLN A 7 18.12 -26.43 -29.07
N LYS A 8 17.67 -25.81 -30.17
CA LYS A 8 17.25 -24.39 -30.16
C LYS A 8 15.87 -24.16 -29.56
N MET A 9 14.98 -25.18 -29.57
CA MET A 9 13.69 -25.09 -28.89
C MET A 9 13.80 -25.31 -27.38
N LEU A 10 14.69 -26.19 -26.92
CA LEU A 10 14.94 -26.40 -25.50
C LEU A 10 15.72 -25.24 -24.85
N ALA A 11 16.57 -24.54 -25.60
CA ALA A 11 17.28 -23.35 -25.10
C ALA A 11 16.40 -22.09 -25.01
N PHE A 12 15.31 -22.01 -25.78
CA PHE A 12 14.38 -20.87 -25.74
C PHE A 12 13.27 -21.02 -24.69
N LEU A 13 13.01 -22.23 -24.19
CA LEU A 13 12.03 -22.46 -23.12
C LEU A 13 12.60 -22.23 -21.70
N SER A 14 13.91 -22.00 -21.57
CA SER A 14 14.61 -21.87 -20.28
C SER A 14 14.86 -20.42 -19.84
N LEU A 15 14.39 -19.41 -20.58
CA LEU A 15 14.62 -18.00 -20.24
C LEU A 15 13.36 -17.14 -20.41
N MET A 16 12.26 -17.60 -19.83
CA MET A 16 11.16 -16.73 -19.40
C MET A 16 10.73 -17.12 -17.99
N LEU A 17 11.67 -17.01 -17.04
CA LEU A 17 11.26 -16.52 -15.73
C LEU A 17 11.00 -15.03 -15.92
N VAL A 18 9.79 -14.69 -16.37
CA VAL A 18 9.27 -13.33 -16.15
C VAL A 18 9.07 -13.26 -14.65
N THR A 19 10.08 -12.78 -13.93
CA THR A 19 9.88 -12.24 -12.59
C THR A 19 8.96 -11.06 -12.80
N LEU A 20 7.65 -11.27 -12.65
CA LEU A 20 6.73 -10.17 -12.49
C LEU A 20 7.31 -9.32 -11.34
N PRO A 21 7.51 -8.00 -11.53
CA PRO A 21 7.87 -7.16 -10.42
C PRO A 21 6.82 -7.41 -9.33
N PRO A 22 7.22 -7.69 -8.09
CA PRO A 22 6.27 -7.83 -7.00
C PRO A 22 5.36 -6.60 -7.01
N ILE A 23 4.05 -6.84 -7.16
CA ILE A 23 3.02 -5.80 -7.16
C ILE A 23 2.90 -5.36 -5.73
N TYR A 24 3.68 -4.35 -5.36
CA TYR A 24 3.72 -3.77 -4.03
C TYR A 24 2.50 -2.87 -3.83
N GLY A 25 2.31 -2.45 -2.58
CA GLY A 25 1.54 -1.27 -2.21
C GLY A 25 1.89 -0.03 -3.01
N TRP A 26 1.76 1.12 -2.36
CA TRP A 26 2.78 2.14 -2.66
C TRP A 26 4.16 1.48 -2.76
N GLY A 27 5.03 1.95 -3.66
CA GLY A 27 6.40 1.47 -3.72
C GLY A 27 7.11 1.67 -2.38
N THR A 28 8.34 1.14 -2.27
CA THR A 28 9.13 1.27 -1.03
C THR A 28 9.21 2.71 -0.53
N ASP A 29 9.40 3.67 -1.43
CA ASP A 29 9.49 5.08 -1.08
C ASP A 29 8.15 5.66 -0.60
N GLY A 30 7.02 5.29 -1.22
CA GLY A 30 5.71 5.76 -0.78
C GLY A 30 5.35 5.30 0.64
N HIS A 31 5.61 4.03 0.97
CA HIS A 31 5.45 3.54 2.35
C HIS A 31 6.42 4.21 3.33
N SER A 32 7.68 4.41 2.92
CA SER A 32 8.69 5.10 3.72
C SER A 32 8.26 6.54 4.03
N ILE A 33 7.78 7.28 3.04
CA ILE A 33 7.27 8.66 3.19
C ILE A 33 6.13 8.69 4.21
N ILE A 34 5.11 7.84 4.03
CA ILE A 34 3.93 7.80 4.90
C ILE A 34 4.34 7.53 6.35
N CYS A 35 5.23 6.55 6.55
CA CYS A 35 5.66 6.16 7.89
C CYS A 35 6.60 7.15 8.57
N LYS A 36 7.52 7.77 7.83
CA LYS A 36 8.35 8.86 8.35
C LYS A 36 7.48 10.04 8.80
N ILE A 37 6.49 10.43 7.99
CA ILE A 37 5.53 11.47 8.38
C ILE A 37 4.74 11.04 9.61
N ALA A 38 4.20 9.82 9.63
CA ALA A 38 3.43 9.32 10.77
C ALA A 38 4.24 9.33 12.07
N GLN A 39 5.49 8.84 12.04
CA GLN A 39 6.35 8.75 13.21
C GLN A 39 6.63 10.11 13.85
N THR A 40 6.84 11.16 13.05
CA THR A 40 7.04 12.54 13.57
C THR A 40 5.80 13.15 14.23
N ARG A 41 4.63 12.53 14.03
CA ARG A 41 3.33 13.04 14.51
C ARG A 41 2.73 12.18 15.64
N LEU A 42 3.45 11.16 16.11
CA LEU A 42 3.02 10.35 17.24
C LEU A 42 2.99 11.17 18.53
N SER A 43 2.04 10.85 19.43
CA SER A 43 2.14 11.30 20.82
C SER A 43 3.35 10.63 21.49
N GLU A 44 3.77 11.15 22.64
CA GLU A 44 4.89 10.57 23.40
C GLU A 44 4.63 9.09 23.74
N GLU A 45 3.41 8.75 24.18
CA GLU A 45 3.03 7.38 24.51
C GLU A 45 3.03 6.46 23.28
N ALA A 46 2.56 6.96 22.14
CA ALA A 46 2.56 6.19 20.90
C ALA A 46 3.97 5.99 20.34
N ALA A 47 4.84 7.01 20.44
CA ALA A 47 6.24 6.91 20.06
C ALA A 47 6.99 5.87 20.92
N ASP A 48 6.76 5.88 22.23
CA ASP A 48 7.35 4.88 23.16
C ASP A 48 6.87 3.46 22.86
N ALA A 49 5.59 3.28 22.52
CA ALA A 49 5.04 1.98 22.13
C ALA A 49 5.64 1.49 20.80
N VAL A 50 5.70 2.36 19.78
CA VAL A 50 6.32 2.04 18.49
C VAL A 50 7.78 1.62 18.68
N LYS A 51 8.55 2.40 19.45
CA LYS A 51 9.95 2.08 19.75
C LYS A 51 10.14 0.72 20.42
N GLN A 52 9.24 0.33 21.31
CA GLN A 52 9.28 -0.97 21.99
C GLN A 52 8.92 -2.14 21.07
N LEU A 53 7.99 -1.92 20.14
CA LEU A 53 7.52 -2.94 19.20
C LEU A 53 8.42 -3.08 17.97
N LEU A 54 9.17 -2.05 17.59
CA LEU A 54 10.07 -2.08 16.46
C LEU A 54 11.22 -3.07 16.66
N PRO A 55 11.59 -3.84 15.62
CA PRO A 55 12.76 -4.71 15.71
C PRO A 55 14.04 -3.88 15.82
N LYS A 56 15.02 -4.37 16.59
CA LYS A 56 16.26 -3.61 16.88
C LYS A 56 17.04 -3.13 15.65
N TRP A 57 16.99 -3.89 14.55
CA TRP A 57 17.68 -3.52 13.31
C TRP A 57 17.06 -2.32 12.60
N ALA A 58 15.82 -1.95 12.94
CA ALA A 58 15.16 -0.77 12.39
C ALA A 58 15.70 0.53 13.02
N GLU A 59 16.50 0.46 14.09
CA GLU A 59 17.14 1.62 14.72
C GLU A 59 16.17 2.78 15.04
N ASP A 60 14.95 2.45 15.48
CA ASP A 60 13.88 3.43 15.77
C ASP A 60 13.38 4.19 14.52
N ASP A 61 13.62 3.67 13.31
CA ASP A 61 13.09 4.21 12.05
C ASP A 61 11.90 3.37 11.56
N LEU A 62 10.68 3.90 11.74
CA LEU A 62 9.46 3.27 11.26
C LEU A 62 9.42 3.19 9.73
N GLY A 63 10.00 4.16 9.02
CA GLY A 63 10.08 4.17 7.56
C GLY A 63 10.80 2.95 7.01
N SER A 64 11.84 2.48 7.71
CA SER A 64 12.66 1.32 7.30
C SER A 64 11.91 -0.02 7.28
N VAL A 65 10.81 -0.13 8.03
CA VAL A 65 10.04 -1.37 8.18
C VAL A 65 8.72 -1.36 7.41
N CYS A 66 8.29 -0.21 6.87
CA CYS A 66 6.93 -0.06 6.36
C CYS A 66 6.62 -0.81 5.07
N SER A 67 7.62 -1.32 4.36
CA SER A 67 7.42 -2.24 3.23
C SER A 67 7.50 -3.72 3.61
N TRP A 68 7.59 -4.05 4.91
CA TRP A 68 7.75 -5.44 5.36
C TRP A 68 6.58 -6.35 4.99
N ALA A 69 5.33 -5.88 5.10
CA ALA A 69 4.14 -6.69 4.80
C ALA A 69 4.17 -7.24 3.36
N ASP A 70 4.66 -6.40 2.46
CA ASP A 70 4.87 -6.71 1.05
C ASP A 70 5.96 -7.77 0.79
N GLN A 71 6.97 -7.84 1.65
CA GLN A 71 8.04 -8.85 1.58
C GLN A 71 7.55 -10.21 2.05
N VAL A 72 6.57 -10.25 2.96
CA VAL A 72 6.06 -11.50 3.54
C VAL A 72 4.82 -12.05 2.86
N LYS A 73 4.11 -11.29 2.01
CA LYS A 73 2.84 -11.74 1.41
C LYS A 73 2.86 -13.08 0.66
N PHE A 74 4.01 -13.47 0.09
CA PHE A 74 4.16 -14.80 -0.54
C PHE A 74 4.45 -15.92 0.46
N ARG A 75 5.05 -15.60 1.61
CA ARG A 75 5.27 -16.52 2.74
C ARG A 75 4.00 -16.66 3.57
N TYR A 76 3.32 -15.55 3.83
CA TYR A 76 2.04 -15.43 4.50
C TYR A 76 0.96 -15.21 3.44
N ARG A 77 0.67 -16.24 2.62
CA ARG A 77 -0.26 -16.13 1.48
C ARG A 77 -1.63 -15.57 1.85
N TRP A 78 -2.08 -15.84 3.07
CA TRP A 78 -3.32 -15.32 3.63
C TRP A 78 -3.35 -13.78 3.71
N SER A 79 -2.18 -13.11 3.73
CA SER A 79 -2.08 -11.65 3.82
C SER A 79 -2.19 -10.97 2.46
N SER A 80 -2.03 -11.69 1.34
CA SER A 80 -2.02 -11.08 0.01
C SER A 80 -3.30 -10.28 -0.32
N PRO A 81 -4.53 -10.79 -0.05
CA PRO A 81 -5.76 -10.02 -0.27
C PRO A 81 -5.92 -8.82 0.67
N LEU A 82 -5.14 -8.74 1.75
CA LEU A 82 -5.23 -7.67 2.74
C LEU A 82 -4.59 -6.36 2.27
N HIS A 83 -3.90 -6.36 1.13
CA HIS A 83 -3.29 -5.14 0.58
C HIS A 83 -4.28 -4.28 -0.20
N PHE A 84 -5.43 -4.79 -0.63
CA PHE A 84 -6.32 -4.06 -1.54
C PHE A 84 -7.79 -4.32 -1.25
N ILE A 85 -8.64 -3.63 -2.02
CA ILE A 85 -10.08 -3.83 -2.12
C ILE A 85 -10.43 -3.88 -3.62
N ASN A 86 -11.08 -4.97 -4.03
CA ASN A 86 -11.64 -5.10 -5.36
C ASN A 86 -13.08 -4.56 -5.37
N THR A 87 -13.33 -3.49 -6.14
CA THR A 87 -14.69 -2.97 -6.35
C THR A 87 -15.25 -3.44 -7.71
N PRO A 88 -16.58 -3.46 -7.89
CA PRO A 88 -17.19 -3.45 -9.22
C PRO A 88 -16.76 -2.23 -10.02
N GLU A 89 -17.06 -2.18 -11.33
CA GLU A 89 -16.84 -1.02 -12.21
C GLU A 89 -17.77 0.16 -11.88
N THR A 90 -17.68 0.64 -10.65
CA THR A 90 -18.41 1.77 -10.10
C THR A 90 -17.46 2.57 -9.23
N CYS A 91 -17.58 3.90 -9.25
CA CYS A 91 -16.77 4.79 -8.43
C CYS A 91 -17.27 4.87 -6.98
N SER A 92 -17.60 3.71 -6.39
CA SER A 92 -18.21 3.61 -5.07
C SER A 92 -17.68 2.39 -4.32
N TYR A 93 -17.49 2.55 -3.02
CA TYR A 93 -17.07 1.49 -2.11
C TYR A 93 -18.17 1.22 -1.07
N GLN A 94 -18.37 -0.06 -0.75
CA GLN A 94 -19.20 -0.51 0.37
C GLN A 94 -18.56 -1.71 1.06
N TYR A 95 -18.20 -1.59 2.33
CA TYR A 95 -17.51 -2.64 3.10
C TYR A 95 -18.16 -4.02 2.96
N LYS A 96 -19.48 -4.13 3.15
CA LYS A 96 -20.20 -5.41 3.06
C LYS A 96 -20.16 -6.05 1.66
N ARG A 97 -20.07 -5.23 0.60
CA ARG A 97 -20.05 -5.70 -0.78
C ARG A 97 -18.64 -6.06 -1.22
N ASP A 98 -17.66 -5.24 -0.84
CA ASP A 98 -16.33 -5.20 -1.45
C ASP A 98 -15.21 -5.72 -0.54
N CYS A 99 -15.38 -5.69 0.78
CA CYS A 99 -14.34 -6.17 1.70
C CYS A 99 -14.43 -7.68 1.89
N LYS A 100 -13.85 -8.41 0.93
CA LYS A 100 -13.73 -9.87 0.92
C LYS A 100 -12.57 -10.28 0.03
N ASP A 101 -12.06 -11.49 0.21
CA ASP A 101 -11.10 -12.08 -0.72
C ASP A 101 -11.77 -12.78 -1.91
N GLU A 102 -10.97 -13.43 -2.75
CA GLU A 102 -11.40 -14.16 -3.95
C GLU A 102 -12.33 -15.36 -3.63
N ASP A 103 -12.20 -15.95 -2.44
CA ASP A 103 -13.07 -17.03 -1.97
C ASP A 103 -14.37 -16.49 -1.34
N GLY A 104 -14.49 -15.16 -1.21
CA GLY A 104 -15.66 -14.47 -0.67
C GLY A 104 -15.67 -14.39 0.86
N GLU A 105 -14.57 -14.65 1.54
CA GLU A 105 -14.46 -14.52 3.00
C GLU A 105 -14.50 -13.04 3.39
N ALA A 106 -15.58 -12.64 4.07
CA ALA A 106 -15.82 -11.26 4.45
C ALA A 106 -14.74 -10.73 5.41
N GLY A 107 -14.36 -9.47 5.25
CA GLY A 107 -13.35 -8.80 6.08
C GLY A 107 -11.90 -9.00 5.62
N ARG A 108 -11.67 -9.85 4.60
CA ARG A 108 -10.33 -10.08 4.04
C ARG A 108 -9.98 -9.08 2.94
N CYS A 109 -9.84 -7.82 3.33
CA CYS A 109 -9.41 -6.72 2.47
C CYS A 109 -8.60 -5.71 3.32
N VAL A 110 -8.00 -4.68 2.70
CA VAL A 110 -7.21 -3.68 3.42
C VAL A 110 -7.98 -2.94 4.52
N ALA A 111 -9.25 -2.60 4.30
CA ALA A 111 -10.07 -1.97 5.35
C ALA A 111 -10.33 -2.90 6.55
N GLY A 112 -10.57 -4.19 6.29
CA GLY A 112 -10.74 -5.18 7.34
C GLY A 112 -9.44 -5.46 8.08
N ALA A 113 -8.30 -5.46 7.37
CA ALA A 113 -6.98 -5.62 7.95
C ALA A 113 -6.64 -4.45 8.89
N ILE A 114 -6.90 -3.20 8.49
CA ILE A 114 -6.73 -2.03 9.36
C ILE A 114 -7.54 -2.18 10.65
N ASN A 115 -8.82 -2.55 10.56
CA ASN A 115 -9.66 -2.77 11.74
C ASN A 115 -9.10 -3.88 12.65
N ASN A 116 -8.65 -4.99 12.05
CA ASN A 116 -8.09 -6.13 12.76
C ASN A 116 -6.81 -5.74 13.52
N TYR A 117 -5.80 -5.21 12.83
CA TYR A 117 -4.51 -4.90 13.45
C TYR A 117 -4.57 -3.70 14.40
N THR A 118 -5.49 -2.75 14.17
CA THR A 118 -5.82 -1.73 15.16
C THR A 118 -6.37 -2.37 16.44
N SER A 119 -7.30 -3.32 16.32
CA SER A 119 -7.89 -4.01 17.48
C SER A 119 -6.86 -4.85 18.25
N GLN A 120 -5.91 -5.47 17.54
CA GLN A 120 -4.80 -6.19 18.17
C GLN A 120 -3.88 -5.25 18.95
N LEU A 121 -3.50 -4.09 18.39
CA LEU A 121 -2.63 -3.12 19.08
C LEU A 121 -3.28 -2.48 20.31
N LEU A 122 -4.62 -2.45 20.39
CA LEU A 122 -5.32 -2.03 21.61
C LEU A 122 -5.08 -2.98 22.80
N THR A 123 -4.56 -4.18 22.58
CA THR A 123 -4.19 -5.11 23.66
C THR A 123 -2.79 -4.88 24.21
N TYR A 124 -1.99 -3.98 23.61
CA TYR A 124 -0.65 -3.63 24.09
C TYR A 124 -0.65 -3.20 25.56
N ASN A 125 0.29 -3.73 26.35
CA ASN A 125 0.39 -3.53 27.80
C ASN A 125 -0.83 -4.00 28.63
N SER A 126 -1.78 -4.72 28.04
CA SER A 126 -2.87 -5.36 28.78
C SER A 126 -2.50 -6.76 29.27
N ALA A 127 -3.30 -7.36 30.16
CA ALA A 127 -3.10 -8.76 30.53
C ALA A 127 -3.24 -9.73 29.33
N ALA A 128 -3.91 -9.30 28.25
CA ALA A 128 -4.09 -10.05 27.01
C ALA A 128 -2.91 -9.92 26.03
N ASP A 129 -2.00 -8.96 26.26
CA ASP A 129 -0.77 -8.73 25.47
C ASP A 129 0.10 -10.00 25.39
N LYS A 130 0.00 -10.89 26.39
CA LYS A 130 0.96 -11.97 26.60
C LYS A 130 0.64 -13.31 25.90
N ALA A 131 -0.45 -13.46 25.15
CA ALA A 131 -0.87 -14.80 24.73
C ALA A 131 -1.38 -15.00 23.28
N GLU A 132 -1.84 -13.97 22.55
CA GLU A 132 -2.61 -14.22 21.32
C GLU A 132 -2.00 -13.66 20.02
N TYR A 133 -1.37 -12.48 20.07
CA TYR A 133 -0.93 -11.78 18.86
C TYR A 133 0.55 -11.38 18.92
N ASN A 134 1.22 -11.39 17.76
CA ASN A 134 2.53 -10.79 17.61
C ASN A 134 2.36 -9.30 17.31
N LEU A 135 2.41 -8.46 18.34
CA LEU A 135 2.14 -7.02 18.20
C LEU A 135 3.18 -6.27 17.36
N THR A 136 4.39 -6.79 17.20
CA THR A 136 5.33 -6.27 16.21
C THR A 136 4.77 -6.48 14.81
N GLU A 137 4.33 -7.68 14.45
CA GLU A 137 3.67 -7.91 13.14
C GLU A 137 2.39 -7.08 13.01
N SER A 138 1.60 -6.92 14.07
CA SER A 138 0.40 -6.09 14.05
C SER A 138 0.73 -4.62 13.72
N LEU A 139 1.79 -4.07 14.32
CA LEU A 139 2.28 -2.73 14.00
C LEU A 139 2.72 -2.64 12.53
N LEU A 140 3.57 -3.56 12.07
CA LEU A 140 4.13 -3.54 10.72
C LEU A 140 3.04 -3.69 9.65
N PHE A 141 2.04 -4.54 9.88
CA PHE A 141 0.88 -4.64 9.01
C PHE A 141 0.03 -3.38 9.03
N LEU A 142 -0.27 -2.82 10.20
CA LEU A 142 -1.13 -1.64 10.29
C LEU A 142 -0.54 -0.45 9.53
N VAL A 143 0.74 -0.14 9.73
CA VAL A 143 1.38 1.02 9.10
C VAL A 143 1.49 0.84 7.57
N HIS A 144 1.70 -0.39 7.11
CA HIS A 144 1.71 -0.71 5.69
C HIS A 144 0.31 -0.55 5.09
N PHE A 145 -0.72 -1.19 5.67
CA PHE A 145 -2.08 -1.15 5.15
C PHE A 145 -2.73 0.23 5.23
N MET A 146 -2.33 1.05 6.20
CA MET A 146 -2.71 2.46 6.23
C MET A 146 -2.13 3.21 5.01
N GLY A 147 -0.95 2.83 4.53
CA GLY A 147 -0.43 3.32 3.26
C GLY A 147 -1.26 2.83 2.08
N ASP A 148 -1.43 1.51 1.97
CA ASP A 148 -2.13 0.87 0.84
C ASP A 148 -3.54 1.41 0.63
N ILE A 149 -4.33 1.60 1.69
CA ILE A 149 -5.71 2.09 1.55
C ILE A 149 -5.79 3.51 0.98
N HIS A 150 -4.70 4.28 1.04
CA HIS A 150 -4.60 5.62 0.46
C HIS A 150 -4.02 5.62 -0.96
N GLN A 151 -3.53 4.48 -1.48
CA GLN A 151 -3.18 4.33 -2.89
C GLN A 151 -4.49 4.16 -3.68
N PRO A 152 -4.88 5.08 -4.58
CA PRO A 152 -6.18 5.01 -5.25
C PRO A 152 -6.48 3.68 -5.95
N LEU A 153 -5.49 3.08 -6.64
CA LEU A 153 -5.64 1.83 -7.38
C LEU A 153 -5.57 0.57 -6.50
N HIS A 154 -5.25 0.70 -5.21
CA HIS A 154 -5.50 -0.36 -4.22
C HIS A 154 -6.97 -0.47 -3.83
N VAL A 155 -7.78 0.54 -4.16
CA VAL A 155 -9.24 0.49 -4.08
C VAL A 155 -9.78 0.69 -5.49
N GLY A 156 -9.48 -0.27 -6.36
CA GLY A 156 -9.73 -0.22 -7.80
C GLY A 156 -10.65 -1.32 -8.30
N PHE A 157 -10.80 -1.40 -9.62
CA PHE A 157 -11.71 -2.33 -10.25
C PHE A 157 -11.17 -3.77 -10.24
N ALA A 158 -12.04 -4.71 -9.90
CA ALA A 158 -11.72 -6.14 -9.95
C ALA A 158 -11.39 -6.60 -11.38
N SER A 159 -12.06 -6.03 -12.39
CA SER A 159 -11.93 -6.42 -13.80
C SER A 159 -10.53 -6.17 -14.37
N ASP A 160 -9.84 -5.14 -13.88
CA ASP A 160 -8.49 -4.78 -14.30
C ASP A 160 -7.41 -5.01 -13.22
N LYS A 161 -7.80 -5.69 -12.13
CA LYS A 161 -6.95 -5.94 -10.95
C LYS A 161 -6.33 -4.64 -10.39
N GLY A 162 -7.14 -3.60 -10.25
CA GLY A 162 -6.67 -2.28 -9.82
C GLY A 162 -5.72 -1.63 -10.84
N GLY A 163 -5.94 -1.83 -12.13
CA GLY A 163 -5.09 -1.29 -13.20
C GLY A 163 -3.79 -2.08 -13.46
N ASN A 164 -3.61 -3.24 -12.83
CA ASN A 164 -2.47 -4.13 -13.11
C ASN A 164 -2.55 -4.78 -14.49
N THR A 165 -3.74 -4.84 -15.11
CA THR A 165 -3.91 -5.34 -16.47
C THR A 165 -4.10 -4.23 -17.50
N ILE A 166 -3.81 -2.97 -17.15
CA ILE A 166 -3.87 -1.83 -18.08
C ILE A 166 -2.44 -1.47 -18.47
N ASP A 167 -2.01 -1.91 -19.65
CA ASP A 167 -0.70 -1.61 -20.20
C ASP A 167 -0.61 -0.16 -20.70
N VAL A 168 0.41 0.56 -20.24
CA VAL A 168 0.68 1.96 -20.56
C VAL A 168 2.17 2.18 -20.85
N HIS A 169 2.53 3.42 -21.20
CA HIS A 169 3.92 3.88 -21.18
C HIS A 169 4.05 5.03 -20.19
N TRP A 170 4.95 4.89 -19.23
CA TRP A 170 5.40 6.01 -18.42
C TRP A 170 6.60 6.66 -19.11
N TYR A 171 6.37 7.80 -19.74
CA TYR A 171 7.32 8.42 -20.67
C TYR A 171 7.80 7.44 -21.76
N LYS A 172 9.05 6.95 -21.65
CA LYS A 172 9.68 6.06 -22.64
C LYS A 172 9.64 4.59 -22.24
N THR A 173 9.15 4.27 -21.04
CA THR A 173 9.22 2.93 -20.47
C THR A 173 7.83 2.30 -20.41
N LYS A 174 7.70 1.05 -20.86
CA LYS A 174 6.47 0.26 -20.69
C LYS A 174 6.20 0.04 -19.21
N GLN A 175 4.95 0.25 -18.78
CA GLN A 175 4.51 0.06 -17.41
C GLN A 175 3.05 -0.40 -17.38
N VAL A 176 2.57 -0.84 -16.23
CA VAL A 176 1.14 -1.01 -15.97
C VAL A 176 0.61 0.17 -15.15
N LEU A 177 -0.65 0.53 -15.31
CA LEU A 177 -1.23 1.72 -14.67
C LEU A 177 -1.09 1.68 -13.14
N HIS A 178 -1.26 0.50 -12.53
CA HIS A 178 -1.06 0.31 -11.08
C HIS A 178 0.32 0.77 -10.62
N HIS A 179 1.38 0.25 -11.26
CA HIS A 179 2.77 0.58 -10.95
C HIS A 179 3.12 2.06 -11.17
N VAL A 180 2.41 2.73 -12.11
CA VAL A 180 2.57 4.17 -12.30
C VAL A 180 2.20 4.94 -11.02
N TRP A 181 1.11 4.53 -10.37
CA TRP A 181 0.65 5.14 -9.13
C TRP A 181 1.47 4.71 -7.92
N ASP A 182 1.84 3.43 -7.81
CA ASP A 182 2.65 2.94 -6.68
C ASP A 182 4.01 3.62 -6.60
N THR A 183 4.66 3.76 -7.76
CA THR A 183 6.10 3.95 -7.83
C THR A 183 6.49 5.08 -8.77
N ASN A 184 6.05 5.03 -10.04
CA ASN A 184 6.68 5.88 -11.05
C ASN A 184 6.42 7.39 -10.86
N ILE A 185 5.24 7.78 -10.39
CA ILE A 185 4.94 9.19 -10.09
C ILE A 185 5.88 9.71 -9.00
N ILE A 186 6.07 8.93 -7.92
CA ILE A 186 6.91 9.30 -6.78
C ILE A 186 8.37 9.36 -7.20
N GLU A 187 8.94 8.29 -7.77
CA GLU A 187 10.34 8.25 -8.20
C GLU A 187 10.66 9.37 -9.21
N THR A 188 9.74 9.67 -10.13
CA THR A 188 9.92 10.77 -11.09
C THR A 188 9.93 12.14 -10.39
N ALA A 189 9.10 12.32 -9.35
CA ALA A 189 9.09 13.56 -8.57
C ALA A 189 10.38 13.69 -7.73
N GLU A 190 10.83 12.60 -7.10
CA GLU A 190 12.09 12.53 -6.37
C GLU A 190 13.29 12.89 -7.23
N GLU A 191 13.42 12.28 -8.41
CA GLU A 191 14.49 12.59 -9.35
C GLU A 191 14.48 14.08 -9.76
N ARG A 192 13.30 14.62 -10.10
CA ARG A 192 13.19 15.96 -10.68
C ARG A 192 13.29 17.10 -9.68
N PHE A 193 12.76 16.90 -8.48
CA PHE A 193 12.56 18.00 -7.52
C PHE A 193 13.37 17.82 -6.23
N TYR A 194 13.84 16.61 -5.94
CA TYR A 194 14.45 16.28 -4.66
C TYR A 194 15.81 15.56 -4.78
N ASN A 195 16.45 15.58 -5.96
CA ASN A 195 17.74 14.93 -6.22
C ASN A 195 17.76 13.44 -5.83
N SER A 196 16.66 12.73 -6.11
CA SER A 196 16.49 11.31 -5.74
C SER A 196 16.64 11.06 -4.23
N ASN A 197 16.20 12.01 -3.41
CA ASN A 197 16.19 11.90 -1.97
C ASN A 197 14.74 11.95 -1.44
N VAL A 198 14.27 10.80 -0.96
CA VAL A 198 12.95 10.64 -0.33
C VAL A 198 12.73 11.59 0.85
N ASP A 199 13.77 11.87 1.65
CA ASP A 199 13.65 12.75 2.83
C ASP A 199 13.34 14.20 2.41
N GLY A 200 13.81 14.63 1.24
CA GLY A 200 13.47 15.95 0.69
C GLY A 200 11.98 16.07 0.35
N MET A 201 11.38 14.98 -0.15
CA MET A 201 9.93 14.93 -0.40
C MET A 201 9.14 14.85 0.91
N VAL A 202 9.61 14.08 1.90
CA VAL A 202 9.04 14.04 3.26
C VAL A 202 8.98 15.43 3.87
N ASP A 203 10.08 16.17 3.85
CA ASP A 203 10.17 17.52 4.41
C ASP A 203 9.20 18.49 3.72
N ALA A 204 9.12 18.43 2.38
CA ALA A 204 8.20 19.28 1.61
C ALA A 204 6.73 18.97 1.93
N ILE A 205 6.36 17.69 2.08
CA ILE A 205 5.01 17.28 2.46
C ILE A 205 4.69 17.75 3.89
N GLN A 206 5.61 17.59 4.83
CA GLN A 206 5.44 18.07 6.21
C GLN A 206 5.25 19.59 6.27
N GLN A 207 6.02 20.36 5.49
CA GLN A 207 5.82 21.80 5.39
C GLN A 207 4.41 22.16 4.90
N ASN A 208 3.90 21.45 3.89
CA ASN A 208 2.54 21.67 3.39
C ASN A 208 1.48 21.25 4.42
N ILE A 209 1.67 20.15 5.16
CA ILE A 209 0.80 19.75 6.27
C ILE A 209 0.69 20.86 7.31
N THR A 210 1.80 21.52 7.65
CA THR A 210 1.82 22.61 8.63
C THR A 210 1.26 23.93 8.09
N ASN A 211 1.56 24.28 6.84
CA ASN A 211 1.31 25.62 6.32
C ASN A 211 0.10 25.71 5.38
N GLU A 212 -0.04 24.78 4.45
CA GLU A 212 -1.02 24.86 3.35
C GLU A 212 -2.29 24.03 3.64
N TRP A 213 -2.13 22.89 4.32
CA TRP A 213 -3.20 21.90 4.52
C TRP A 213 -3.68 21.83 5.97
N ALA A 214 -3.26 22.72 6.85
CA ALA A 214 -3.54 22.67 8.28
C ALA A 214 -5.04 22.49 8.62
N ASP A 215 -5.94 23.16 7.89
CA ASP A 215 -7.38 23.01 8.10
C ASP A 215 -7.96 21.70 7.55
N GLN A 216 -7.31 21.11 6.55
CA GLN A 216 -7.68 19.80 6.02
C GLN A 216 -7.19 18.68 6.94
N VAL A 217 -5.98 18.81 7.48
CA VAL A 217 -5.35 17.85 8.39
C VAL A 217 -6.23 17.60 9.63
N LYS A 218 -6.81 18.65 10.22
CA LYS A 218 -7.78 18.49 11.33
C LYS A 218 -8.95 17.58 10.96
N ARG A 219 -9.43 17.65 9.71
CA ARG A 219 -10.50 16.78 9.21
C ARG A 219 -9.99 15.37 8.91
N TRP A 220 -8.77 15.23 8.38
CA TRP A 220 -8.14 13.94 8.12
C TRP A 220 -7.90 13.13 9.40
N GLU A 221 -7.51 13.81 10.48
CA GLU A 221 -7.26 13.20 11.80
C GLU A 221 -8.57 12.85 12.55
N THR A 222 -9.70 13.43 12.15
CA THR A 222 -10.97 13.19 12.82
C THR A 222 -11.60 11.88 12.34
N CYS A 223 -11.61 10.87 13.21
CA CYS A 223 -12.43 9.67 13.07
C CYS A 223 -13.69 9.78 13.95
N SER A 224 -14.79 9.12 13.55
CA SER A 224 -16.07 9.17 14.28
C SER A 224 -15.91 8.75 15.75
N LEU A 225 -16.66 9.38 16.66
CA LEU A 225 -16.50 9.34 18.13
C LEU A 225 -16.38 7.96 18.82
N ASN A 226 -16.67 6.85 18.13
CA ASN A 226 -16.60 5.49 18.69
C ASN A 226 -15.75 4.51 17.86
N LYS A 227 -14.97 5.01 16.90
CA LYS A 227 -14.11 4.19 16.04
C LYS A 227 -12.65 4.52 16.31
N THR A 228 -11.82 3.49 16.49
CA THR A 228 -10.37 3.64 16.63
C THR A 228 -9.68 3.92 15.28
N ALA A 229 -10.25 3.40 14.19
CA ALA A 229 -9.82 3.66 12.81
C ALA A 229 -11.04 3.84 11.89
N CYS A 230 -10.89 4.62 10.82
CA CYS A 230 -11.95 4.94 9.86
C CYS A 230 -11.65 4.48 8.42
N PRO A 231 -11.24 3.22 8.18
CA PRO A 231 -10.78 2.79 6.86
C PRO A 231 -11.82 2.92 5.75
N ASP A 232 -13.12 2.85 6.08
CA ASP A 232 -14.19 3.02 5.08
C ASP A 232 -14.20 4.41 4.42
N ILE A 233 -13.78 5.44 5.17
CA ILE A 233 -13.67 6.82 4.65
C ILE A 233 -12.53 6.85 3.61
N TYR A 234 -11.37 6.33 3.99
CA TYR A 234 -10.16 6.33 3.16
C TYR A 234 -10.39 5.53 1.87
N ALA A 235 -11.01 4.34 1.98
CA ALA A 235 -11.35 3.54 0.81
C ALA A 235 -12.35 4.25 -0.13
N SER A 236 -13.34 4.96 0.43
CA SER A 236 -14.30 5.73 -0.38
C SER A 236 -13.63 6.89 -1.12
N GLU A 237 -12.64 7.53 -0.50
CA GLU A 237 -11.81 8.56 -1.14
C GLU A 237 -10.90 7.95 -2.22
N GLY A 238 -10.29 6.79 -1.94
CA GLY A 238 -9.44 6.04 -2.86
C GLY A 238 -10.13 5.68 -4.17
N ILE A 239 -11.29 5.02 -4.11
CA ILE A 239 -12.03 4.64 -5.35
C ILE A 239 -12.50 5.87 -6.13
N LYS A 240 -12.85 6.96 -5.45
CA LYS A 240 -13.20 8.22 -6.12
C LYS A 240 -11.99 8.80 -6.84
N ALA A 241 -10.82 8.83 -6.18
CA ALA A 241 -9.58 9.27 -6.79
C ALA A 241 -9.14 8.38 -7.96
N ALA A 242 -9.35 7.06 -7.85
CA ALA A 242 -9.08 6.12 -8.92
C ALA A 242 -9.89 6.47 -10.17
N CYS A 243 -11.19 6.71 -10.03
CA CYS A 243 -12.05 7.12 -11.13
C CYS A 243 -11.73 8.53 -11.67
N ASP A 244 -11.56 9.51 -10.79
CA ASP A 244 -11.43 10.92 -11.17
C ASP A 244 -10.04 11.25 -11.73
N TRP A 245 -9.01 10.48 -11.37
CA TRP A 245 -7.62 10.78 -11.69
C TRP A 245 -6.84 9.59 -12.27
N ALA A 246 -6.94 8.40 -11.70
CA ALA A 246 -6.10 7.28 -12.13
C ALA A 246 -6.53 6.68 -13.47
N TYR A 247 -7.79 6.28 -13.59
CA TYR A 247 -8.35 5.70 -14.80
C TYR A 247 -8.69 6.77 -15.85
N LYS A 248 -8.95 8.01 -15.42
CA LYS A 248 -9.50 9.05 -16.28
C LYS A 248 -8.57 9.40 -17.43
N GLY A 249 -9.04 9.14 -18.65
CA GLY A 249 -8.33 9.51 -19.88
C GLY A 249 -7.15 8.60 -20.23
N VAL A 250 -6.90 7.54 -19.45
CA VAL A 250 -5.92 6.52 -19.78
C VAL A 250 -6.41 5.74 -21.00
N LYS A 251 -5.52 5.56 -21.97
CA LYS A 251 -5.74 4.71 -23.13
C LYS A 251 -4.78 3.54 -23.02
N GLU A 252 -5.32 2.34 -22.95
CA GLU A 252 -4.54 1.11 -23.00
C GLU A 252 -3.77 1.07 -24.31
N VAL A 253 -2.47 0.76 -24.22
CA VAL A 253 -1.64 0.59 -25.40
C VAL A 253 -1.85 -0.82 -25.91
N CYS A 254 -2.69 -0.99 -26.93
CA CYS A 254 -2.77 -2.27 -27.64
C CYS A 254 -1.42 -2.57 -28.29
N THR A 255 -0.70 -3.57 -27.77
CA THR A 255 0.53 -4.10 -28.39
C THR A 255 0.24 -5.30 -29.26
#